data_AF-A0A353YYB9-F1
#
_entry.id   AF-A0A353YYB9-F1
#
_cell.length_a   1.000
_cell.length_b   1.000
_cell.length_c   1.000
_cell.angle_alpha   90.00
_cell.angle_beta   90.00
_cell.angle_gamma   90.00
#
_symmetry.space_group_name_H-M   'P 1'
#
loop_
_entity.id
_entity.type
_entity.pdbx_description
1 polymer ?
#
loop_
_entity_poly.entity_id
_entity_poly.type
_entity_poly.pdbx_seq_one_letter_code
_entity_poly.pdbx_strand_id
1 'polypeptide(L)'
;METKEIKSFYELLSAEVSDFWKTHYTFSAESSQRTKRLGKASIEGLLINTIIPFLFIYGKMKLRDDLCDLSLSLLEKIPAEKNSTTREWSKHLGSVDNAAKSQALTELTKNYCTEKKCLYCQIGNSIIQQHT
;
A
#
# COMPACT_ATOMS: atom_id res chain seq x y z
N MET A 1 14.73 -12.90 0.30
CA MET A 1 13.60 -12.51 1.18
C MET A 1 13.02 -13.78 1.76
N GLU A 2 13.47 -14.18 2.95
CA GLU A 2 12.95 -15.38 3.64
C GLU A 2 11.74 -15.06 4.53
N THR A 3 11.46 -13.77 4.72
CA THR A 3 10.40 -13.27 5.58
C THR A 3 9.03 -13.33 4.90
N LYS A 4 8.11 -14.12 5.45
CA LYS A 4 6.74 -14.29 4.93
C LYS A 4 5.66 -13.66 5.80
N GLU A 5 6.01 -13.21 7.01
CA GLU A 5 5.07 -12.64 7.96
C GLU A 5 5.14 -11.12 7.99
N ILE A 6 3.95 -10.48 8.01
CA ILE A 6 3.84 -9.02 8.05
C ILE A 6 4.53 -8.43 9.29
N LYS A 7 4.49 -9.13 10.43
CA LYS A 7 5.15 -8.71 11.68
C LYS A 7 6.65 -8.52 11.51
N SER A 8 7.29 -9.46 10.83
CA SER A 8 8.73 -9.41 10.59
C SER A 8 9.13 -8.26 9.65
N PHE A 9 8.24 -7.83 8.73
CA PHE A 9 8.47 -6.60 7.96
C PHE A 9 8.45 -5.35 8.85
N TYR A 10 7.53 -5.28 9.82
CA TYR A 10 7.51 -4.19 10.79
C TYR A 10 8.78 -4.17 11.65
N GLU A 11 9.24 -5.33 12.11
CA GLU A 11 10.47 -5.45 12.90
C GLU A 11 11.69 -5.02 12.08
N LEU A 12 11.80 -5.49 10.83
CA LEU A 12 12.90 -5.16 9.92
C LEU A 12 12.98 -3.65 9.63
N LEU A 13 11.83 -2.99 9.46
CA LEU A 13 11.75 -1.56 9.11
C LEU A 13 11.72 -0.64 10.34
N SER A 14 11.72 -1.19 11.56
CA SER A 14 11.80 -0.44 12.82
C SER A 14 13.24 -0.11 13.23
N ALA A 15 14.19 -0.19 12.29
CA ALA A 15 15.59 0.14 12.51
C ALA A 15 15.75 1.60 12.96
N GLU A 16 16.72 1.82 13.85
CA GLU A 16 17.08 3.15 14.32
C GLU A 16 18.06 3.81 13.35
N VAL A 17 18.00 5.14 13.28
CA VAL A 17 18.96 5.91 12.49
C VAL A 17 20.37 5.83 13.09
N SER A 18 21.39 6.08 12.27
CA SER A 18 22.77 6.21 12.75
C SER A 18 22.93 7.36 13.75
N ASP A 19 23.99 7.32 14.56
CA ASP A 19 24.19 8.29 15.65
C ASP A 19 24.19 9.74 15.17
N PHE A 20 24.73 10.02 13.99
CA PHE A 20 24.68 11.34 13.36
C PHE A 20 23.25 11.88 13.27
N TRP A 21 22.33 11.05 12.76
CA TRP A 21 20.94 11.44 12.57
C TRP A 21 20.15 11.48 13.87
N LYS A 22 20.68 11.01 15.02
CA LYS A 22 20.02 11.19 16.31
C LYS A 22 20.06 12.65 16.76
N THR A 23 21.12 13.40 16.41
CA THR A 23 21.27 14.82 16.74
C THR A 23 21.05 15.74 15.55
N HIS A 24 21.01 15.26 14.31
CA HIS A 24 20.86 16.09 13.12
C HIS A 24 19.54 15.84 12.39
N TYR A 25 18.90 16.90 11.89
CA TYR A 25 17.81 16.83 10.89
C TYR A 25 18.29 17.32 9.52
N THR A 26 19.28 18.21 9.51
CA THR A 26 20.02 18.67 8.33
C THR A 26 21.51 18.52 8.61
N PHE A 27 22.34 18.59 7.59
CA PHE A 27 23.81 18.52 7.76
C PHE A 27 24.40 19.76 8.45
N SER A 28 23.66 20.87 8.50
CA SER A 28 24.17 22.17 8.92
C SER A 28 23.89 22.52 10.38
N ALA A 29 23.00 21.80 11.06
CA ALA A 29 22.55 22.17 12.40
C ALA A 29 22.35 20.95 13.29
N GLU A 30 22.95 21.04 14.48
CA GLU A 30 22.72 20.09 15.56
C GLU A 30 21.42 20.44 16.32
N SER A 31 20.75 19.41 16.81
CA SER A 31 19.52 19.47 17.59
C SER A 31 19.63 18.53 18.79
N SER A 32 18.71 18.68 19.75
CA SER A 32 18.62 17.75 20.89
C SER A 32 18.57 16.30 20.41
N GLN A 33 19.39 15.43 21.03
CA GLN A 33 19.40 14.01 20.70
C GLN A 33 18.01 13.39 20.86
N ARG A 34 17.54 12.70 19.83
CA ARG A 34 16.27 11.94 19.85
C ARG A 34 16.43 10.60 19.17
N THR A 35 15.76 9.58 19.71
CA THR A 35 15.52 8.32 19.00
C THR A 35 14.60 8.60 17.81
N LYS A 36 15.06 8.25 16.61
CA LYS A 36 14.28 8.42 15.37
C LYS A 36 14.08 7.05 14.73
N ARG A 37 12.82 6.67 14.59
CA ARG A 37 12.36 5.42 13.95
C ARG A 37 11.19 5.75 13.03
N LEU A 38 10.97 4.91 12.03
CA LEU A 38 9.80 5.04 11.18
C LEU A 38 8.53 4.76 11.99
N GLY A 39 7.52 5.61 11.82
CA GLY A 39 6.19 5.35 12.34
C GLY A 39 5.51 4.22 11.56
N LYS A 40 4.55 3.54 12.20
CA LYS A 40 3.81 2.43 11.58
C LYS A 40 3.23 2.78 10.21
N ALA A 41 2.59 3.95 10.09
CA ALA A 41 2.01 4.41 8.82
C ALA A 41 3.07 4.63 7.72
N SER A 42 4.27 5.08 8.07
CA SER A 42 5.38 5.23 7.12
C SER A 42 5.87 3.86 6.64
N ILE A 43 5.96 2.88 7.54
CA ILE A 43 6.30 1.50 7.21
C ILE A 43 5.24 0.89 6.29
N GLU A 44 3.95 1.03 6.63
CA GLU A 44 2.83 0.58 5.80
C GLU A 44 2.90 1.21 4.39
N GLY A 45 3.20 2.52 4.30
CA GLY A 45 3.37 3.21 3.02
C GLY A 45 4.52 2.64 2.17
N LEU A 46 5.66 2.31 2.77
CA LEU A 46 6.78 1.66 2.08
C LEU A 46 6.44 0.24 1.64
N LEU A 47 5.69 -0.51 2.46
CA LEU A 47 5.27 -1.86 2.13
C LEU A 47 4.37 -1.86 0.90
N ILE A 48 3.33 -1.03 0.91
CA ILE A 48 2.33 -0.94 -0.16
C ILE A 48 2.96 -0.41 -1.45
N ASN A 49 3.72 0.67 -1.39
CA ASN A 49 4.17 1.37 -2.60
C ASN A 49 5.52 0.88 -3.14
N THR A 50 6.28 0.12 -2.37
CA THR A 50 7.65 -0.26 -2.75
C THR A 50 7.85 -1.76 -2.59
N ILE A 51 7.88 -2.28 -1.36
CA ILE A 51 8.35 -3.64 -1.10
C ILE A 51 7.44 -4.69 -1.75
N ILE A 52 6.13 -4.56 -1.60
CA ILE A 52 5.17 -5.54 -2.13
C ILE A 52 5.12 -5.53 -3.67
N PRO A 53 5.06 -4.37 -4.36
CA PRO A 53 5.18 -4.32 -5.81
C PRO A 53 6.47 -4.95 -6.34
N PHE A 54 7.60 -4.66 -5.69
CA PHE A 54 8.89 -5.27 -6.05
C PHE A 54 8.90 -6.79 -5.84
N LEU A 55 8.31 -7.27 -4.74
CA LEU A 55 8.17 -8.71 -4.48
C LEU A 55 7.30 -9.39 -5.54
N PHE A 56 6.20 -8.75 -5.94
CA PHE A 56 5.28 -9.31 -6.92
C PHE A 56 5.94 -9.42 -8.30
N ILE A 57 6.57 -8.34 -8.79
CA ILE A 57 7.24 -8.36 -10.09
C ILE A 57 8.42 -9.34 -10.10
N TYR A 58 9.16 -9.43 -9.00
CA TYR A 58 10.22 -10.43 -8.85
C TYR A 58 9.67 -11.85 -8.95
N GLY A 59 8.54 -12.14 -8.30
CA GLY A 59 7.81 -13.39 -8.42
C GLY A 59 7.46 -13.72 -9.87
N LYS A 60 6.84 -12.77 -10.59
CA LYS A 60 6.50 -12.93 -12.01
C LYS A 60 7.73 -13.19 -12.88
N MET A 61 8.80 -12.42 -12.70
CA MET A 61 10.05 -12.56 -13.47
C MET A 61 10.76 -13.90 -13.24
N LYS A 62 10.59 -14.49 -12.05
CA LYS A 62 11.21 -15.77 -11.67
C LYS A 62 10.27 -16.96 -11.81
N LEU A 63 9.06 -16.77 -12.34
CA LEU A 63 8.02 -17.81 -12.40
C LEU A 63 7.75 -18.45 -11.03
N ARG A 64 7.70 -17.60 -10.01
CA ARG A 64 7.50 -17.93 -8.60
C ARG A 64 6.15 -17.39 -8.16
N ASP A 65 5.09 -18.12 -8.52
CA ASP A 65 3.71 -17.74 -8.20
C ASP A 65 3.47 -17.66 -6.68
N ASP A 66 4.22 -18.44 -5.89
CA ASP A 66 4.21 -18.35 -4.42
C ASP A 66 4.58 -16.96 -3.89
N LEU A 67 5.44 -16.22 -4.60
CA LEU A 67 5.79 -14.84 -4.24
C LEU A 67 4.72 -13.85 -4.69
N CYS A 68 4.05 -14.10 -5.81
CA CYS A 68 2.91 -13.29 -6.25
C CYS A 68 1.74 -13.40 -5.27
N ASP A 69 1.40 -14.63 -4.87
CA ASP A 69 0.35 -14.89 -3.88
C ASP A 69 0.72 -14.32 -2.51
N LEU A 70 1.99 -14.45 -2.10
CA LEU A 70 2.49 -13.81 -0.89
C LEU A 70 2.27 -12.29 -0.94
N SER A 71 2.66 -11.63 -2.02
CA SER A 71 2.46 -10.18 -2.20
C SER A 71 0.99 -9.76 -2.05
N LEU A 72 0.06 -10.49 -2.67
CA LEU A 72 -1.37 -10.22 -2.55
C LEU A 72 -1.86 -10.43 -1.11
N SER A 73 -1.45 -11.53 -0.47
CA SER A 73 -1.81 -11.83 0.92
C SER A 73 -1.25 -10.80 1.92
N LEU A 74 -0.11 -10.17 1.61
CA LEU A 74 0.46 -9.11 2.44
C LEU A 74 -0.37 -7.83 2.34
N LEU A 75 -0.89 -7.47 1.16
CA LEU A 75 -1.79 -6.31 1.00
C LEU A 75 -3.10 -6.50 1.78
N GLU A 76 -3.61 -7.72 1.86
CA GLU A 76 -4.84 -8.01 2.62
C GLU A 76 -4.65 -7.84 4.13
N LYS A 77 -3.40 -7.97 4.63
CA LYS A 77 -3.05 -7.85 6.06
C LYS A 77 -2.70 -6.44 6.50
N ILE A 78 -2.50 -5.52 5.56
CA ILE A 78 -2.19 -4.11 5.86
C ILE A 78 -3.50 -3.31 5.86
N PRO A 79 -3.72 -2.40 6.83
CA PRO A 79 -4.89 -1.52 6.81
C PRO A 79 -4.99 -0.72 5.52
N ALA A 80 -6.22 -0.40 5.10
CA ALA A 80 -6.43 0.45 3.94
C ALA A 80 -5.74 1.81 4.05
N GLU A 81 -5.23 2.29 2.92
CA GLU A 81 -4.69 3.63 2.83
C GLU A 81 -5.77 4.69 3.06
N LYS A 82 -5.39 5.76 3.76
CA LYS A 82 -6.28 6.88 4.07
C LYS A 82 -6.07 8.00 3.06
N ASN A 83 -6.82 7.97 1.96
CA ASN A 83 -6.77 8.99 0.92
C ASN A 83 -8.18 9.45 0.51
N SER A 84 -8.27 10.42 -0.42
CA SER A 84 -9.57 10.94 -0.89
C SER A 84 -10.41 9.87 -1.60
N THR A 85 -9.77 9.01 -2.39
CA THR A 85 -10.43 7.93 -3.12
C THR A 85 -11.06 6.92 -2.18
N THR A 86 -10.33 6.43 -1.18
CA THR A 86 -10.87 5.46 -0.22
C THR A 86 -11.97 6.06 0.64
N ARG A 87 -11.88 7.34 1.01
CA ARG A 87 -12.95 8.05 1.71
C ARG A 87 -14.22 8.17 0.87
N GLU A 88 -14.10 8.44 -0.42
CA GLU A 88 -15.26 8.57 -1.30
C GLU A 88 -15.93 7.21 -1.51
N TRP A 89 -15.16 6.18 -1.85
CA TRP A 89 -15.69 4.83 -2.02
C TRP A 89 -16.31 4.26 -0.75
N SER A 90 -15.77 4.61 0.42
CA SER A 90 -16.33 4.15 1.70
C SER A 90 -17.78 4.59 1.93
N LYS A 91 -18.22 5.67 1.28
CA LYS A 91 -19.62 6.14 1.35
C LYS A 91 -20.58 5.26 0.54
N HIS A 92 -20.09 4.60 -0.50
CA HIS A 92 -20.92 3.87 -1.48
C HIS A 92 -20.83 2.35 -1.31
N LEU A 93 -19.64 1.82 -0.98
CA LEU A 93 -19.36 0.38 -0.92
C LEU A 93 -19.25 -0.18 0.50
N GLY A 94 -19.42 0.66 1.53
CA GLY A 94 -19.11 0.28 2.91
C GLY A 94 -17.61 0.32 3.20
N SER A 95 -17.12 -0.52 4.11
CA SER A 95 -15.76 -0.37 4.64
C SER A 95 -14.65 -0.83 3.67
N VAL A 96 -13.68 0.06 3.42
CA VAL A 96 -12.42 -0.25 2.74
C VAL A 96 -11.39 -0.60 3.83
N ASP A 97 -11.23 -1.90 4.11
CA ASP A 97 -10.54 -2.35 5.33
C ASP A 97 -9.04 -2.60 5.17
N ASN A 98 -8.61 -2.96 3.96
CA ASN A 98 -7.24 -3.38 3.70
C ASN A 98 -6.62 -2.70 2.48
N ALA A 99 -5.29 -2.80 2.39
CA ALA A 99 -4.51 -2.18 1.33
C ALA A 99 -4.83 -2.78 -0.06
N ALA A 100 -5.19 -4.06 -0.12
CA ALA A 100 -5.59 -4.69 -1.38
C ALA A 100 -6.83 -3.99 -1.98
N LYS A 101 -7.87 -3.75 -1.16
CA LYS A 101 -9.07 -3.00 -1.56
C LYS A 101 -8.73 -1.55 -1.89
N SER A 102 -7.93 -0.85 -1.06
CA SER A 102 -7.60 0.56 -1.33
C SER A 102 -6.84 0.75 -2.64
N GLN A 103 -5.89 -0.16 -2.94
CA GLN A 103 -5.12 -0.14 -4.19
C GLN A 103 -5.99 -0.46 -5.40
N ALA A 104 -6.85 -1.50 -5.31
CA ALA A 104 -7.78 -1.84 -6.38
C ALA A 104 -8.73 -0.69 -6.72
N LEU A 105 -9.30 -0.03 -5.70
CA LEU A 105 -10.19 1.12 -5.89
C LEU A 105 -9.45 2.34 -6.43
N THR A 106 -8.21 2.56 -6.01
CA THR A 106 -7.38 3.65 -6.54
C THR A 106 -7.10 3.46 -8.02
N GLU A 107 -6.72 2.25 -8.43
CA GLU A 107 -6.46 1.91 -9.83
C GLU A 107 -7.73 1.97 -10.69
N LEU A 108 -8.85 1.43 -10.17
CA LEU A 108 -10.17 1.52 -10.80
C LEU A 108 -10.57 2.98 -11.02
N THR A 109 -10.47 3.81 -9.99
CA THR A 109 -10.85 5.23 -10.10
C THR A 109 -10.00 5.94 -11.13
N LYS A 110 -8.68 5.77 -11.07
CA LYS A 110 -7.75 6.48 -11.94
C LYS A 110 -7.91 6.09 -13.41
N ASN A 111 -7.98 4.80 -13.71
CA ASN A 111 -7.89 4.32 -15.10
C ASN A 111 -9.25 4.02 -15.75
N TYR A 112 -10.33 3.97 -14.96
CA TYR A 112 -11.68 3.74 -15.49
C TYR A 112 -12.63 4.88 -15.16
N CYS A 113 -12.82 5.21 -13.88
CA CYS A 113 -13.85 6.19 -13.48
C CYS A 113 -13.51 7.61 -13.98
N THR A 114 -12.27 8.06 -13.78
CA THR A 114 -11.82 9.39 -14.24
C THR A 114 -11.90 9.52 -15.77
N GLU A 115 -11.62 8.44 -16.49
CA GLU A 115 -11.72 8.39 -17.95
C GLU A 115 -13.13 8.09 -18.48
N LYS A 116 -14.12 7.91 -17.59
CA LYS A 116 -15.51 7.56 -17.92
C LYS A 116 -15.66 6.27 -18.75
N LYS A 117 -14.77 5.30 -18.54
CA LYS A 117 -14.76 4.00 -19.23
C LYS A 117 -15.76 3.00 -18.62
N CYS A 118 -16.96 3.46 -18.24
CA CYS A 118 -17.94 2.64 -17.53
C CYS A 118 -18.36 1.38 -18.32
N LEU A 119 -18.44 1.48 -19.66
CA LEU A 119 -18.75 0.36 -20.55
C LEU A 119 -17.67 -0.74 -20.60
N TYR A 120 -16.45 -0.42 -20.17
CA TYR A 120 -15.31 -1.35 -20.09
C TYR A 120 -15.03 -1.80 -18.66
N CYS A 121 -15.74 -1.25 -17.69
CA CYS A 121 -15.63 -1.59 -16.28
C CYS A 121 -16.73 -2.58 -15.91
N GLN A 122 -16.39 -3.73 -15.31
CA GLN A 122 -17.39 -4.72 -14.91
C GLN A 122 -18.40 -4.13 -13.91
N ILE A 123 -17.94 -3.34 -12.93
CA ILE A 123 -18.82 -2.65 -11.97
C ILE A 123 -19.73 -1.65 -12.71
N GLY A 124 -19.16 -0.85 -13.63
CA GLY A 124 -19.93 0.12 -14.42
C GLY A 124 -21.02 -0.53 -15.26
N ASN A 125 -20.68 -1.62 -15.97
CA ASN A 125 -21.63 -2.41 -16.75
C ASN A 125 -22.75 -2.99 -15.90
N SER A 126 -22.44 -3.54 -14.73
CA SER A 126 -23.45 -4.06 -13.81
C SER A 126 -24.43 -2.98 -13.34
N ILE A 127 -23.96 -1.75 -13.09
CA ILE A 127 -24.84 -0.63 -12.69
C ILE A 127 -25.76 -0.21 -13.84
N ILE A 128 -25.23 -0.10 -15.07
CA ILE A 128 -26.02 0.33 -16.25
C ILE A 128 -27.13 -0.68 -16.56
N GLN A 129 -26.81 -1.99 -16.49
CA GLN A 129 -27.77 -3.05 -16.76
C GLN A 129 -28.91 -3.12 -15.73
N GLN A 130 -28.70 -2.68 -14.49
CA GLN A 130 -29.76 -2.63 -13.47
C GLN A 130 -30.78 -1.51 -13.72
N HIS A 131 -30.46 -0.55 -14.58
CA HIS A 131 -31.32 0.60 -14.92
C HIS A 131 -31.81 0.57 -16.37
N THR A 132 -31.67 -0.56 -17.07
CA THR A 132 -32.23 -0.80 -18.41
C THR A 132 -33.31 -1.87 -18.30
#